data_AF-A0A060XDD8-F1
#
_entry.id   AF-A0A060XDD8-F1
#
_cell.length_a   1.000
_cell.length_b   1.000
_cell.length_c   1.000
_cell.angle_alpha   90.00
_cell.angle_beta   90.00
_cell.angle_gamma   90.00
#
_symmetry.space_group_name_H-M   'P 1'
#
loop_
_entity.id
_entity.type
_entity.pdbx_description
1 polymer ?
#
loop_
_entity_poly.entity_id
_entity_poly.type
_entity_poly.pdbx_seq_one_letter_code
_entity_poly.pdbx_strand_id
1 'polypeptide(L)'
;MSQPWIRQKGNSGARSPRLGARRTLRVDFADIGWSEWVLVPKAFDCYYCAGTCGIPAPKVLHPSNHATIQSIVCAVGIVPGVPEPCCVPEKMSLLGVLYQDERGNLVLKVYPSMSVESCACR
;
A
#
# COMPACT_ATOMS: atom_id res chain seq x y z
N MET A 1 28.34 1.16 2.33
CA MET A 1 27.88 1.16 0.92
C MET A 1 26.39 1.45 0.95
N SER A 2 26.04 2.73 0.87
CA SER A 2 24.69 3.28 1.06
C SER A 2 24.32 4.04 -0.22
N GLN A 3 23.26 3.62 -0.90
CA GLN A 3 22.81 4.22 -2.16
C GLN A 3 22.06 5.55 -1.89
N PRO A 4 22.47 6.71 -2.46
CA PRO A 4 22.06 8.02 -1.95
C PRO A 4 21.00 8.80 -2.78
N TRP A 5 19.97 8.16 -3.37
CA TRP A 5 19.07 8.91 -4.29
C TRP A 5 17.56 8.67 -4.20
N ILE A 6 17.03 8.02 -3.14
CA ILE A 6 15.58 8.16 -2.87
C ILE A 6 15.35 9.59 -2.35
N ARG A 7 15.23 10.53 -3.29
CA ARG A 7 14.95 11.94 -3.02
C ARG A 7 13.50 12.05 -2.59
N GLN A 8 13.23 11.78 -1.33
CA GLN A 8 12.01 12.25 -0.70
C GLN A 8 12.07 13.79 -0.72
N LYS A 9 11.33 14.41 -1.65
CA LYS A 9 10.96 15.82 -1.48
C LYS A 9 10.01 15.88 -0.29
N GLY A 10 10.59 16.05 0.90
CA GLY A 10 9.87 16.44 2.10
C GLY A 10 9.26 17.82 1.87
N ASN A 11 7.96 17.86 1.57
CA ASN A 11 7.17 19.07 1.66
C ASN A 11 6.52 19.10 3.04
N SER A 12 7.23 19.67 4.00
CA SER A 12 6.75 19.99 5.34
C SER A 12 5.77 21.16 5.27
N GLY A 13 4.54 20.86 4.88
CA GLY A 13 3.36 21.66 5.21
C GLY A 13 2.45 20.78 6.05
N ALA A 14 2.04 21.22 7.24
CA ALA A 14 1.09 20.54 8.10
C ALA A 14 -0.23 20.32 7.35
N ARG A 15 -0.33 19.19 6.63
CA ARG A 15 -1.55 18.75 5.97
C ARG A 15 -2.43 18.15 7.06
N SER A 16 -3.67 18.62 7.16
CA SER A 16 -4.73 17.94 7.91
C SER A 16 -4.64 16.43 7.67
N PRO A 17 -4.74 15.58 8.73
CA PRO A 17 -4.61 14.14 8.58
C PRO A 17 -5.57 13.65 7.53
N ARG A 18 -5.04 13.19 6.40
CA ARG A 18 -5.89 12.72 5.31
C ARG A 18 -6.47 11.39 5.73
N LEU A 19 -7.78 11.26 5.54
CA LEU A 19 -8.48 10.00 5.70
C LEU A 19 -7.75 8.87 4.95
N GLY A 20 -7.77 7.67 5.53
CA GLY A 20 -7.28 6.44 4.92
C GLY A 20 -7.73 6.33 3.47
N ALA A 21 -6.79 6.33 2.53
CA ALA A 21 -7.12 6.26 1.11
C ALA A 21 -5.98 5.63 0.30
N ARG A 22 -6.35 5.16 -0.89
CA ARG A 22 -5.40 4.73 -1.91
C ARG A 22 -4.58 5.93 -2.39
N ARG A 23 -3.27 5.73 -2.52
CA ARG A 23 -2.29 6.71 -2.99
C ARG A 23 -1.55 6.14 -4.20
N THR A 24 -1.14 7.03 -5.09
CA THR A 24 -0.36 6.66 -6.27
C THR A 24 1.04 6.20 -5.88
N LEU A 25 1.42 5.05 -6.40
CA LEU A 25 2.79 4.53 -6.38
C LEU A 25 2.98 3.76 -7.69
N ARG A 26 3.96 4.20 -8.47
CA ARG A 26 4.41 3.49 -9.65
C ARG A 26 5.73 2.82 -9.31
N VAL A 27 5.82 1.52 -9.56
CA VAL A 27 7.02 0.71 -9.31
C VAL A 27 7.67 0.41 -10.64
N ASP A 28 8.91 0.83 -10.81
CA ASP A 28 9.79 0.34 -11.88
C ASP A 28 10.52 -0.90 -11.38
N PHE A 29 10.54 -1.97 -12.16
CA PHE A 29 11.25 -3.19 -11.78
C PHE A 29 12.76 -2.98 -11.72
N ALA A 30 13.32 -2.00 -12.44
CA ALA A 30 14.73 -1.63 -12.31
C ALA A 30 15.04 -1.07 -10.91
N ASP A 31 14.16 -0.24 -10.36
CA ASP A 31 14.35 0.41 -9.05
C ASP A 31 14.38 -0.61 -7.90
N ILE A 32 13.76 -1.78 -8.07
CA ILE A 32 13.76 -2.87 -7.09
C ILE A 32 14.68 -4.04 -7.46
N GLY A 33 15.53 -3.88 -8.49
CA GLY A 33 16.53 -4.87 -8.89
C GLY A 33 15.97 -6.10 -9.61
N TRP A 34 14.80 -5.98 -10.23
CA TRP A 34 14.10 -7.06 -10.94
C TRP A 34 14.22 -6.95 -12.46
N SER A 35 14.85 -5.90 -12.99
CA SER A 35 15.03 -5.67 -14.43
C SER A 35 15.76 -6.80 -15.16
N GLU A 36 16.62 -7.54 -14.46
CA GLU A 36 17.46 -8.60 -15.04
C GLU A 36 16.66 -9.85 -15.42
N TRP A 37 15.58 -10.13 -14.70
CA TRP A 37 14.75 -11.31 -14.95
C TRP A 37 13.36 -10.94 -15.47
N VAL A 38 12.79 -9.79 -15.10
CA VAL A 38 11.51 -9.30 -15.63
C VAL A 38 11.68 -8.62 -16.98
N LEU A 39 11.07 -9.20 -18.00
CA LEU A 39 11.06 -8.64 -19.35
C LEU A 39 9.98 -7.57 -19.49
N VAL A 40 8.71 -7.92 -19.20
CA VAL A 40 7.60 -6.97 -19.25
C VAL A 40 6.54 -7.22 -18.16
N PRO A 41 5.83 -6.18 -17.70
CA PRO A 41 6.08 -4.76 -17.99
C PRO A 41 7.39 -4.29 -17.33
N LYS A 42 7.91 -3.12 -17.72
CA LYS A 42 9.07 -2.50 -17.04
C LYS A 42 8.67 -1.77 -15.76
N ALA A 43 7.48 -1.20 -15.75
CA ALA A 43 6.89 -0.56 -14.58
C ALA A 43 5.39 -0.80 -14.53
N PHE A 44 4.80 -0.72 -13.34
CA PHE A 44 3.35 -0.81 -13.15
C PHE A 44 2.89 0.10 -12.00
N ASP A 45 1.61 0.49 -12.04
CA ASP A 45 1.00 1.26 -10.95
C ASP A 45 0.56 0.28 -9.84
N CYS A 46 1.38 0.21 -8.78
CA CYS A 46 1.15 -0.65 -7.61
C CYS A 46 0.14 -0.02 -6.63
N TYR A 47 0.19 1.31 -6.49
CA TYR A 47 -0.52 2.05 -5.45
C TYR A 47 -0.16 1.60 -4.02
N TYR A 48 -0.64 2.32 -3.01
CA TYR A 48 -0.56 1.90 -1.60
C TYR A 48 -1.65 2.55 -0.77
N CYS A 49 -1.92 2.01 0.42
CA CYS A 49 -2.88 2.57 1.37
C CYS A 49 -2.17 3.42 2.43
N ALA A 50 -2.64 4.64 2.64
CA ALA A 50 -2.15 5.51 3.71
C ALA A 50 -3.16 6.57 4.12
N GLY A 51 -3.14 6.91 5.40
CA GLY A 51 -4.01 7.90 6.04
C GLY A 51 -4.49 7.40 7.40
N THR A 52 -5.31 8.21 8.05
CA THR A 52 -5.82 7.92 9.40
C THR A 52 -7.13 7.12 9.36
N CYS A 53 -7.35 6.35 10.43
CA CYS A 53 -8.57 5.58 10.69
C CYS A 53 -9.22 6.02 12.02
N GLY A 54 -9.20 7.34 12.27
CA GLY A 54 -9.72 7.95 13.48
C GLY A 54 -11.26 8.04 13.52
N ILE A 55 -11.78 8.52 14.65
CA ILE A 55 -13.22 8.64 14.91
C ILE A 55 -13.81 9.99 14.44
N PRO A 56 -15.08 9.98 13.97
CA PRO A 56 -15.87 8.79 13.63
C PRO A 56 -15.34 8.16 12.34
N ALA A 57 -15.00 6.86 12.39
CA ALA A 57 -14.50 6.15 11.22
C ALA A 57 -15.59 6.20 10.14
N PRO A 58 -15.39 6.93 9.04
CA PRO A 58 -16.45 7.09 8.07
C PRO A 58 -16.77 5.72 7.45
N LYS A 59 -18.06 5.40 7.29
CA LYS A 59 -18.49 4.10 6.72
C LYS A 59 -17.84 3.80 5.37
N VAL A 60 -17.44 4.83 4.62
CA VAL A 60 -16.72 4.74 3.35
C VAL A 60 -15.36 4.01 3.45
N LEU A 61 -14.77 3.90 4.65
CA LEU A 61 -13.52 3.17 4.88
C LEU A 61 -13.74 1.69 5.23
N HIS A 62 -14.99 1.21 5.13
CA HIS A 62 -15.38 -0.17 5.41
C HIS A 62 -14.72 -0.77 6.67
N PRO A 63 -14.80 -0.08 7.83
CA PRO A 63 -14.17 -0.59 9.04
C PRO A 63 -14.81 -1.92 9.47
N SER A 64 -13.99 -2.84 9.96
CA SER A 64 -14.51 -4.03 10.66
C SER A 64 -15.15 -3.63 12.00
N ASN A 65 -15.96 -4.51 12.58
CA ASN A 65 -16.48 -4.30 13.94
C ASN A 65 -15.33 -4.11 14.95
N HIS A 66 -14.26 -4.89 14.80
CA HIS A 66 -13.05 -4.75 15.63
C HIS A 66 -12.38 -3.39 15.45
N ALA A 67 -12.16 -2.95 14.20
CA ALA A 67 -11.59 -1.63 13.90
C ALA A 67 -12.46 -0.48 14.43
N THR A 68 -13.79 -0.63 14.37
CA THR A 68 -14.72 0.34 14.96
C THR A 68 -14.51 0.44 16.47
N ILE A 69 -14.50 -0.68 17.20
CA ILE A 69 -14.28 -0.68 18.66
C ILE A 69 -12.89 -0.15 19.00
N GLN A 70 -11.85 -0.59 18.29
CA GLN A 70 -10.48 -0.14 18.51
C GLN A 70 -10.33 1.36 18.29
N SER A 71 -10.96 1.93 17.26
CA SER A 71 -10.97 3.38 17.04
C SER A 71 -11.60 4.13 18.21
N ILE A 72 -12.62 3.56 18.87
CA ILE A 72 -13.27 4.15 20.06
C ILE A 72 -12.32 4.11 21.25
N VAL A 73 -11.72 2.94 21.51
CA VAL A 73 -10.78 2.78 22.62
C VAL A 73 -9.57 3.70 22.46
N CYS A 74 -9.01 3.79 21.25
CA CYS A 74 -7.90 4.68 20.93
C CYS A 74 -8.27 6.16 21.14
N ALA A 75 -9.44 6.60 20.65
CA ALA A 75 -9.85 8.01 20.72
C ALA A 75 -10.22 8.46 22.14
N VAL A 76 -10.86 7.58 22.93
CA VAL A 76 -11.26 7.89 24.32
C VAL A 76 -10.08 7.73 25.28
N GLY A 77 -9.06 6.94 24.93
CA GLY A 77 -7.87 6.74 25.76
C GLY A 77 -8.13 5.93 27.04
N ILE A 78 -9.17 5.09 27.04
CA ILE A 78 -9.55 4.24 28.19
C ILE A 78 -8.41 3.28 28.55
N VAL A 79 -7.75 2.73 27.52
CA VAL A 79 -6.59 1.85 27.66
C VAL A 79 -5.40 2.54 26.99
N PRO A 80 -4.33 2.86 27.75
CA PRO A 80 -3.17 3.50 27.18
C PRO A 80 -2.46 2.56 26.20
N GLY A 81 -1.93 3.13 25.11
CA GLY A 81 -1.14 2.38 24.13
C GLY A 81 -1.94 1.64 23.05
N VAL A 82 -3.27 1.76 23.02
CA VAL A 82 -4.08 1.23 21.91
C VAL A 82 -3.92 2.15 20.69
N PRO A 83 -3.42 1.64 19.53
CA PRO A 83 -3.24 2.45 18.34
C PRO A 83 -4.53 2.58 17.52
N GLU A 84 -4.55 3.53 16.58
CA GLU A 84 -5.58 3.58 15.53
C GLU A 84 -5.59 2.28 14.69
N PRO A 85 -6.74 1.89 14.13
CA PRO A 85 -6.78 0.84 13.11
C PRO A 85 -5.90 1.18 11.90
N CYS A 86 -5.42 0.16 11.19
CA CYS A 86 -4.52 0.36 10.06
C CYS A 86 -5.31 0.59 8.76
N CYS A 87 -4.88 1.55 7.95
CA CYS A 87 -5.36 1.72 6.58
C CYS A 87 -4.64 0.72 5.66
N VAL A 88 -5.34 -0.33 5.23
CA VAL A 88 -4.76 -1.46 4.49
C VAL A 88 -5.51 -1.74 3.18
N PRO A 89 -4.90 -2.43 2.20
CA PRO A 89 -5.59 -2.84 0.98
C PRO A 89 -6.79 -3.73 1.28
N GLU A 90 -7.93 -3.43 0.66
CA GLU A 90 -9.14 -4.26 0.74
C GLU A 90 -9.34 -5.08 -0.54
N LYS A 91 -9.29 -4.42 -1.69
CA LYS A 91 -9.32 -5.07 -3.00
C LYS A 91 -8.02 -4.82 -3.74
N MET A 92 -7.54 -5.85 -4.42
CA MET A 92 -6.30 -5.80 -5.19
C MET A 92 -6.47 -6.54 -6.51
N SER A 93 -5.84 -6.02 -7.56
CA SER A 93 -5.79 -6.63 -8.88
C SER A 93 -4.53 -7.46 -9.09
N LEU A 94 -4.62 -8.35 -10.08
CA LEU A 94 -3.52 -9.17 -10.55
C LEU A 94 -2.62 -8.42 -11.56
N LEU A 95 -1.38 -8.89 -11.72
CA LEU A 95 -0.45 -8.42 -12.74
C LEU A 95 0.14 -9.61 -13.51
N GLY A 96 0.03 -9.57 -14.85
CA GLY A 96 0.76 -10.47 -15.73
C GLY A 96 2.21 -10.02 -15.89
N VAL A 97 3.15 -10.90 -15.61
CA VAL A 97 4.59 -10.65 -15.70
C VAL A 97 5.21 -11.69 -16.62
N LEU A 98 5.89 -11.22 -17.66
CA LEU A 98 6.73 -12.04 -18.51
C LEU A 98 8.16 -11.95 -18.01
N TYR A 99 8.77 -13.10 -17.72
CA TYR A 99 10.15 -13.18 -17.27
C TYR A 99 10.85 -14.38 -17.91
N GLN A 100 12.17 -14.37 -17.87
CA GLN A 100 12.98 -15.53 -18.27
C GLN A 100 13.32 -16.37 -17.02
N ASP A 101 13.07 -17.67 -17.07
CA ASP A 101 13.44 -18.58 -15.97
C ASP A 101 14.94 -18.92 -15.99
N GLU A 102 15.41 -19.65 -14.97
CA GLU A 102 16.82 -20.05 -14.83
C GLU A 102 17.33 -20.94 -15.99
N ARG A 103 16.42 -21.53 -16.77
CA ARG A 103 16.73 -22.39 -17.92
C ARG A 103 16.68 -21.61 -19.25
N GLY A 104 16.43 -20.31 -19.20
CA GLY A 104 16.30 -19.46 -20.37
C GLY A 104 14.93 -19.48 -21.04
N ASN A 105 13.93 -20.14 -20.46
CA ASN A 105 12.58 -20.20 -21.04
C ASN A 105 11.80 -18.92 -20.73
N LEU A 106 10.98 -18.48 -21.68
CA LEU A 106 10.04 -17.38 -21.47
C LEU A 106 8.79 -17.88 -20.74
N VAL A 107 8.50 -17.31 -19.58
CA VAL A 107 7.37 -17.66 -18.74
C VAL A 107 6.48 -16.44 -18.52
N LEU A 108 5.22 -16.55 -18.92
CA LEU A 108 4.17 -15.59 -18.56
C LEU A 108 3.44 -16.09 -17.32
N LYS A 109 3.51 -15.31 -16.23
CA LYS A 109 2.85 -15.65 -14.97
C LYS A 109 1.96 -14.51 -14.49
N VAL A 110 0.78 -14.86 -14.00
CA VAL A 110 -0.16 -13.90 -13.41
C VAL A 110 0.00 -13.95 -11.89
N TYR A 111 0.45 -12.83 -11.31
CA TYR A 111 0.62 -12.67 -9.86
C TYR A 111 -0.62 -12.00 -9.26
N PRO A 112 -1.26 -12.60 -8.25
CA PRO A 112 -2.37 -11.97 -7.55
C PRO A 112 -1.88 -10.85 -6.62
N SER A 113 -2.78 -9.93 -6.25
CA SER A 113 -2.54 -8.94 -5.20
C SER A 113 -1.37 -7.99 -5.47
N MET A 114 -1.22 -7.55 -6.71
CA MET A 114 -0.10 -6.72 -7.15
C MET A 114 -0.42 -5.23 -7.12
N SER A 115 -1.66 -4.82 -7.41
CA SER A 115 -2.07 -3.41 -7.43
C SER A 115 -3.28 -3.16 -6.54
N VAL A 116 -3.22 -2.12 -5.70
CA VAL A 116 -4.33 -1.76 -4.81
C VAL A 116 -5.47 -1.11 -5.60
N GLU A 117 -6.69 -1.62 -5.42
CA GLU A 117 -7.93 -1.05 -5.98
C GLU A 117 -8.69 -0.20 -4.95
N SER A 118 -8.82 -0.69 -3.72
CA SER A 118 -9.45 0.02 -2.60
C SER A 118 -8.72 -0.22 -1.29
N CYS A 119 -8.92 0.68 -0.32
CA CYS A 119 -8.39 0.59 1.03
C CYS A 119 -9.53 0.50 2.05
N ALA A 120 -9.28 -0.14 3.19
CA ALA A 120 -10.19 -0.19 4.33
C ALA A 120 -9.42 -0.01 5.65
N CYS A 121 -10.15 0.35 6.71
CA CYS A 121 -9.61 0.38 8.07
C CYS A 121 -9.80 -0.99 8.74
N ARG A 122 -8.71 -1.61 9.20
CA ARG A 122 -8.73 -2.95 9.79
C ARG A 122 -8.02 -2.98 11.14
#